data_AF-A0A544QLQ1-F1
#
_entry.id   AF-A0A544QLQ1-F1
#
_cell.length_a   1.000
_cell.length_b   1.000
_cell.length_c   1.000
_cell.angle_alpha   90.00
_cell.angle_beta   90.00
_cell.angle_gamma   90.00
#
_symmetry.space_group_name_H-M   'P 1'
#
loop_
_entity.id
_entity.type
_entity.pdbx_description
1 polymer ?
#
loop_
_entity_poly.entity_id
_entity_poly.type
_entity_poly.pdbx_seq_one_letter_code
_entity_poly.pdbx_strand_id
1 'polypeptide(L)'
;MTASNTLREAFTAGPPSPVTFEAPTAALINLLVYAVLSVITTGGLAVAYRWYFKQTVPEGVSGFVGVSAVALYINTTSLGVAVSDISVDLFEPGVVVFNVVALSIAAVAAPVGRRLGDAASSNLFSLAGLREFDGEVGAVVRSAGRVTTLTLPEEIADMESYDPVTAETKAELAGKTLVFPRRLTVEELRSRLIERLKEDYEVGYVDVDLTAAADVEFLAVGSRAAGIGATIAPGTVAVAIRADPPNNASPGDTVQVWTTTEEPKRLVTGELRGVAGDTVTLAIDDEDATLLSPTEAYRLLTLPAEPQADREFATLLRSVDETMGTVTIEAGSELVGLTPRALTATVVAVRPDGGKLTALPDRDRGFEVGETIYGLGRPDVLRGLEERAKAPPTEEPPAATENDEPNETEEQAT
;
A
#
# COMPACT_ATOMS: atom_id res chain seq x y z
N MET A 1 -38.37 -44.91 8.01
CA MET A 1 -38.57 -43.44 8.05
C MET A 1 -37.29 -42.80 7.55
N THR A 2 -37.32 -42.23 6.34
CA THR A 2 -36.13 -41.84 5.58
C THR A 2 -35.75 -40.38 5.89
N ALA A 3 -34.46 -40.06 5.95
CA ALA A 3 -33.90 -38.73 6.30
C ALA A 3 -34.51 -37.52 5.55
N SER A 4 -35.14 -37.76 4.40
CA SER A 4 -35.85 -36.74 3.63
C SER A 4 -37.20 -36.32 4.23
N ASN A 5 -37.86 -37.17 5.01
CA ASN A 5 -39.12 -36.83 5.69
C ASN A 5 -38.88 -35.95 6.92
N THR A 6 -37.79 -36.19 7.65
CA THR A 6 -37.39 -35.38 8.82
C THR A 6 -37.04 -33.94 8.44
N LEU A 7 -36.36 -33.73 7.30
CA LEU A 7 -36.05 -32.40 6.78
C LEU A 7 -37.31 -31.64 6.33
N ARG A 8 -38.30 -32.35 5.77
CA ARG A 8 -39.56 -31.74 5.34
C ARG A 8 -40.46 -31.39 6.51
N GLU A 9 -40.58 -32.27 7.51
CA GLU A 9 -41.34 -32.00 8.74
C GLU A 9 -40.75 -30.83 9.54
N ALA A 10 -39.43 -30.65 9.57
CA ALA A 10 -38.77 -29.50 10.18
C ALA A 10 -39.14 -28.16 9.50
N PHE A 11 -39.53 -28.18 8.23
CA PHE A 11 -39.92 -26.99 7.47
C PHE A 11 -41.44 -26.73 7.43
N THR A 12 -42.29 -27.71 7.79
CA THR A 12 -43.75 -27.63 7.59
C THR A 12 -44.61 -27.69 8.86
N ALA A 13 -44.03 -27.88 10.05
CA ALA A 13 -44.80 -27.81 11.30
C ALA A 13 -45.12 -26.36 11.68
N GLY A 14 -46.33 -26.13 12.21
CA GLY A 14 -46.83 -24.84 12.71
C GLY A 14 -45.97 -24.24 13.85
N PRO A 15 -46.43 -23.13 14.48
CA PRO A 15 -45.56 -22.12 15.10
C PRO A 15 -44.56 -22.75 16.07
N PRO A 16 -43.27 -22.39 15.99
CA PRO A 16 -42.25 -23.09 16.74
C PRO A 16 -42.47 -22.88 18.23
N SER A 17 -42.62 -23.97 18.97
CA SER A 17 -42.16 -24.01 20.36
C SER A 17 -40.73 -23.47 20.38
N PRO A 18 -40.37 -22.56 21.32
CA PRO A 18 -39.06 -21.95 21.33
C PRO A 18 -37.99 -23.06 21.43
N VAL A 19 -36.94 -22.96 20.61
CA VAL A 19 -35.91 -23.99 20.52
C VAL A 19 -35.11 -23.98 21.82
N THR A 20 -35.03 -25.12 22.49
CA THR A 20 -34.24 -25.32 23.71
C THR A 20 -33.33 -26.55 23.56
N PHE A 21 -32.41 -26.73 24.50
CA PHE A 21 -31.53 -27.89 24.55
C PHE A 21 -32.21 -29.21 24.94
N GLU A 22 -33.49 -29.18 25.33
CA GLU A 22 -34.27 -30.40 25.60
C GLU A 22 -34.51 -31.23 24.34
N ALA A 23 -34.51 -30.57 23.17
CA ALA A 23 -34.55 -31.19 21.86
C ALA A 23 -33.18 -31.06 21.16
N PRO A 24 -32.20 -31.93 21.46
CA PRO A 24 -30.81 -31.73 21.06
C PRO A 24 -30.62 -31.67 19.54
N THR A 25 -31.39 -32.44 18.78
CA THR A 25 -31.35 -32.44 17.31
C THR A 25 -31.85 -31.10 16.73
N ALA A 26 -32.93 -30.56 17.27
CA ALA A 26 -33.49 -29.29 16.82
C ALA A 26 -32.58 -28.11 17.22
N ALA A 27 -32.02 -28.16 18.42
CA ALA A 27 -31.02 -27.19 18.88
C ALA A 27 -29.80 -27.18 17.95
N LEU A 28 -29.22 -28.35 17.66
CA LEU A 28 -28.06 -28.46 16.77
C LEU A 28 -28.34 -27.88 15.37
N ILE A 29 -29.47 -28.24 14.77
CA ILE A 29 -29.86 -27.73 13.44
C ILE A 29 -29.97 -26.21 13.44
N ASN A 30 -30.65 -25.62 14.43
CA ASN A 30 -30.81 -24.16 14.51
C ASN A 30 -29.48 -23.45 14.76
N LEU A 31 -28.61 -23.98 15.61
CA LEU A 31 -27.28 -23.42 15.84
C LEU A 31 -26.44 -23.43 14.55
N LEU A 32 -26.53 -24.50 13.74
CA LEU A 32 -25.87 -24.55 12.43
C LEU A 32 -26.46 -23.53 11.46
N VAL A 33 -27.79 -23.37 11.42
CA VAL A 33 -28.44 -22.35 10.60
C VAL A 33 -27.98 -20.95 10.98
N TYR A 34 -27.89 -20.62 12.27
CA TYR A 34 -27.40 -19.32 12.74
C TYR A 34 -25.92 -19.09 12.45
N ALA A 35 -25.09 -20.12 12.59
CA ALA A 35 -23.69 -20.06 12.21
C ALA A 35 -23.55 -19.75 10.70
N VAL A 36 -24.29 -20.46 9.85
CA VAL A 36 -24.31 -20.24 8.40
C VAL A 36 -24.84 -18.85 8.05
N LEU A 37 -25.91 -18.39 8.69
CA LEU A 37 -26.45 -17.04 8.50
C LEU A 37 -25.42 -15.97 8.83
N SER A 38 -24.70 -16.12 9.95
CA SER A 38 -23.62 -15.21 10.35
C SER A 38 -22.50 -15.21 9.30
N VAL A 39 -22.06 -16.39 8.85
CA VAL A 39 -21.02 -16.56 7.81
C VAL A 39 -21.42 -15.88 6.50
N ILE A 40 -22.65 -16.11 6.02
CA ILE A 40 -23.12 -15.53 4.74
C ILE A 40 -23.23 -14.02 4.85
N THR A 41 -23.79 -13.50 5.95
CA THR A 41 -24.00 -12.05 6.11
C THR A 41 -22.67 -11.31 6.19
N THR A 42 -21.72 -11.84 6.97
CA THR A 42 -20.40 -11.25 7.15
C THR A 42 -19.51 -11.42 5.92
N GLY A 43 -19.59 -12.56 5.22
CA GLY A 43 -18.91 -12.76 3.95
C GLY A 43 -19.43 -11.85 2.85
N GLY A 44 -20.75 -11.68 2.75
CA GLY A 44 -21.37 -10.72 1.82
C GLY A 44 -20.96 -9.28 2.12
N LEU A 45 -20.91 -8.90 3.42
CA LEU A 45 -20.40 -7.60 3.83
C LEU A 45 -18.93 -7.41 3.43
N ALA A 46 -18.07 -8.41 3.66
CA ALA A 46 -16.66 -8.35 3.29
C ALA A 46 -16.48 -8.12 1.78
N VAL A 47 -17.21 -8.87 0.95
CA VAL A 47 -17.21 -8.70 -0.52
C VAL A 47 -17.67 -7.28 -0.91
N ALA A 48 -18.81 -6.83 -0.36
CA ALA A 48 -19.35 -5.51 -0.70
C ALA A 48 -18.45 -4.36 -0.23
N TYR A 49 -17.89 -4.48 0.97
CA TYR A 49 -17.01 -3.47 1.56
C TYR A 49 -15.70 -3.37 0.77
N ARG A 50 -15.09 -4.50 0.38
CA ARG A 50 -13.90 -4.48 -0.46
C ARG A 50 -14.20 -3.94 -1.86
N TRP A 51 -15.36 -4.30 -2.44
CA TRP A 51 -15.77 -3.78 -3.75
C TRP A 51 -15.92 -2.26 -3.75
N TYR A 52 -16.53 -1.69 -2.70
CA TYR A 52 -16.82 -0.25 -2.63
C TYR A 52 -15.67 0.59 -2.06
N PHE A 53 -15.06 0.15 -0.96
CA PHE A 53 -14.04 0.91 -0.22
C PHE A 53 -12.60 0.47 -0.52
N LYS A 54 -12.39 -0.62 -1.28
CA LYS A 54 -11.05 -1.18 -1.58
C LYS A 54 -10.23 -1.51 -0.33
N GLN A 55 -10.90 -1.77 0.80
CA GLN A 55 -10.30 -2.09 2.09
C GLN A 55 -10.97 -3.32 2.71
N THR A 56 -10.32 -3.92 3.72
CA THR A 56 -10.90 -5.01 4.51
C THR A 56 -11.78 -4.50 5.64
N VAL A 57 -12.89 -5.19 5.92
CA VAL A 57 -13.77 -4.83 7.05
C VAL A 57 -13.01 -5.00 8.38
N PRO A 58 -13.00 -4.00 9.28
CA PRO A 58 -12.43 -4.15 10.61
C PRO A 58 -13.04 -5.34 11.37
N GLU A 59 -12.22 -6.13 12.05
CA GLU A 59 -12.63 -7.41 12.65
C GLU A 59 -13.82 -7.25 13.62
N GLY A 60 -13.78 -6.23 14.47
CA GLY A 60 -14.87 -5.93 15.41
C GLY A 60 -16.21 -5.68 14.71
N VAL A 61 -16.21 -4.96 13.58
CA VAL A 61 -17.43 -4.63 12.82
C VAL A 61 -18.06 -5.90 12.22
N SER A 62 -17.23 -6.82 11.71
CA SER A 62 -17.72 -8.09 11.16
C SER A 62 -18.41 -8.95 12.22
N GLY A 63 -17.86 -9.01 13.44
CA GLY A 63 -18.47 -9.70 14.57
C GLY A 63 -19.85 -9.13 14.91
N PHE A 64 -19.96 -7.80 15.01
CA PHE A 64 -21.24 -7.15 15.29
C PHE A 64 -22.28 -7.45 14.22
N VAL A 65 -21.94 -7.36 12.94
CA VAL A 65 -22.91 -7.59 11.85
C VAL A 65 -23.42 -9.03 11.83
N GLY A 66 -22.54 -10.02 12.03
CA GLY A 66 -22.94 -11.43 12.11
C GLY A 66 -23.88 -11.70 13.28
N VAL A 67 -23.56 -11.18 14.46
CA VAL A 67 -24.41 -11.29 15.66
C VAL A 67 -25.74 -10.54 15.47
N SER A 68 -25.72 -9.35 14.90
CA SER A 68 -26.92 -8.54 14.65
C SER A 68 -27.90 -9.23 13.70
N ALA A 69 -27.41 -9.90 12.65
CA ALA A 69 -28.26 -10.65 11.72
C ALA A 69 -28.97 -11.82 12.43
N VAL A 70 -28.25 -12.57 13.26
CA VAL A 70 -28.81 -13.68 14.04
C VAL A 70 -29.79 -13.15 15.10
N ALA A 71 -29.43 -12.08 15.81
CA ALA A 71 -30.31 -11.45 16.79
C ALA A 71 -31.61 -10.95 16.14
N LEU A 72 -31.53 -10.32 14.97
CA LEU A 72 -32.68 -9.86 14.21
C LEU A 72 -33.56 -11.03 13.78
N TYR A 73 -32.95 -12.14 13.33
CA TYR A 73 -33.68 -13.34 12.95
C TYR A 73 -34.45 -13.93 14.14
N ILE A 74 -33.76 -14.17 15.27
CA ILE A 74 -34.37 -14.69 16.51
C ILE A 74 -35.51 -13.76 16.96
N ASN A 75 -35.28 -12.44 16.95
CA ASN A 75 -36.29 -11.47 17.38
C ASN A 75 -37.50 -11.44 16.43
N THR A 76 -37.29 -11.49 15.11
CA THR A 76 -38.37 -11.49 14.11
C THR A 76 -39.21 -12.76 14.20
N THR A 77 -38.58 -13.92 14.32
CA THR A 77 -39.28 -15.19 14.51
C THR A 77 -40.09 -15.18 15.81
N SER A 78 -39.57 -14.59 16.90
CA SER A 78 -40.29 -14.47 18.17
C SER A 78 -41.51 -13.53 18.08
N LEU A 79 -41.40 -12.40 17.35
CA LEU A 79 -42.49 -11.44 17.15
C LEU A 79 -43.62 -12.01 16.27
N GLY A 80 -43.29 -12.79 15.24
CA GLY A 80 -44.30 -13.44 14.39
C GLY A 80 -45.18 -14.43 15.15
N VAL A 81 -44.63 -15.08 16.18
CA VAL A 81 -45.37 -16.00 17.05
C VAL A 81 -46.20 -15.23 18.10
N ALA A 82 -45.70 -14.10 18.61
CA ALA A 82 -46.41 -13.26 19.57
C ALA A 82 -47.70 -12.61 19.02
N VAL A 83 -47.77 -12.34 17.70
CA VAL A 83 -49.00 -11.86 17.03
C VAL A 83 -50.03 -12.99 16.85
N SER A 84 -49.64 -14.25 17.04
CA SER A 84 -50.47 -15.44 16.77
C SER A 84 -51.19 -16.00 18.01
N ASP A 85 -51.33 -15.22 19.10
CA ASP A 85 -52.01 -15.62 20.36
C ASP A 85 -51.37 -16.85 21.06
N ILE A 86 -50.09 -17.11 20.77
CA ILE A 86 -49.28 -18.16 21.39
C ILE A 86 -48.33 -17.49 22.38
N SER A 87 -48.52 -17.78 23.67
CA SER A 87 -47.65 -17.31 24.75
C SER A 87 -46.28 -17.99 24.62
N VAL A 88 -45.27 -17.25 24.15
CA VAL A 88 -43.88 -17.69 24.18
C VAL A 88 -43.26 -17.11 25.43
N ASP A 89 -42.89 -17.96 26.40
CA ASP A 89 -42.16 -17.52 27.60
C ASP A 89 -40.70 -17.19 27.22
N LEU A 90 -40.50 -15.97 26.72
CA LEU A 90 -39.20 -15.44 26.28
C LEU A 90 -38.14 -15.41 27.40
N PHE A 91 -38.56 -15.53 28.66
CA PHE A 91 -37.70 -15.56 29.85
C PHE A 91 -37.54 -16.95 30.44
N GLU A 92 -38.03 -18.00 29.78
CA GLU A 92 -37.79 -19.36 30.21
C GLU A 92 -36.27 -19.64 30.18
N PRO A 93 -35.68 -20.17 31.28
CA PRO A 93 -34.24 -20.35 31.38
C PRO A 93 -33.63 -21.12 30.20
N GLY A 94 -34.34 -22.13 29.68
CA GLY A 94 -33.88 -22.92 28.54
C GLY A 94 -33.76 -22.11 27.24
N VAL A 95 -34.71 -21.19 27.00
CA VAL A 95 -34.72 -20.32 25.82
C VAL A 95 -33.64 -19.25 25.91
N VAL A 96 -33.45 -18.67 27.09
CA VAL A 96 -32.39 -17.68 27.34
C VAL A 96 -31.01 -18.30 27.10
N VAL A 97 -30.75 -19.48 27.69
CA VAL A 97 -29.47 -20.18 27.52
C VAL A 97 -29.24 -20.53 26.04
N PHE A 98 -30.26 -21.00 25.33
CA PHE A 98 -30.15 -21.28 23.89
C PHE A 98 -29.81 -20.03 23.07
N ASN A 99 -30.50 -18.91 23.30
CA ASN A 99 -30.25 -17.66 22.58
C ASN A 99 -28.83 -17.10 22.86
N VAL A 100 -28.35 -17.17 24.10
CA VAL A 100 -26.98 -16.76 24.43
C VAL A 100 -25.94 -17.62 23.70
N VAL A 101 -26.16 -18.93 23.64
CA VAL A 101 -25.28 -19.84 22.89
C VAL A 101 -25.35 -19.56 21.39
N ALA A 102 -26.54 -19.33 20.84
CA ALA A 102 -26.73 -18.96 19.43
C ALA A 102 -25.97 -17.69 19.03
N LEU A 103 -26.07 -16.63 19.84
CA LEU A 103 -25.35 -15.37 19.61
C LEU A 103 -23.83 -15.56 19.76
N SER A 104 -23.40 -16.39 20.71
CA SER A 104 -21.98 -16.70 20.90
C SER A 104 -21.40 -17.45 19.69
N ILE A 105 -22.14 -18.44 19.16
CA ILE A 105 -21.77 -19.15 17.94
C ILE A 105 -21.74 -18.20 16.74
N ALA A 106 -22.69 -17.28 16.62
CA ALA A 106 -22.69 -16.27 15.58
C ALA A 106 -21.44 -15.38 15.63
N ALA A 107 -21.03 -14.97 16.83
CA ALA A 107 -19.81 -14.16 17.04
C ALA A 107 -18.54 -14.90 16.64
N VAL A 108 -18.44 -16.21 16.91
CA VAL A 108 -17.30 -17.05 16.51
C VAL A 108 -17.31 -17.38 15.02
N ALA A 109 -18.49 -17.54 14.42
CA ALA A 109 -18.65 -17.85 13.00
C ALA A 109 -18.41 -16.63 12.09
N ALA A 110 -18.68 -15.41 12.58
CA ALA A 110 -18.51 -14.17 11.83
C ALA A 110 -17.10 -13.96 11.24
N PRO A 111 -16.00 -14.15 12.00
CA PRO A 111 -14.64 -14.10 11.45
C PRO A 111 -14.39 -15.08 10.30
N VAL A 112 -15.01 -16.27 10.35
CA VAL A 112 -14.90 -17.26 9.26
C VAL A 112 -15.57 -16.75 8.01
N GLY A 113 -16.77 -16.18 8.12
CA GLY A 113 -17.47 -15.55 6.99
C GLY A 113 -16.70 -14.39 6.39
N ARG A 114 -16.13 -13.52 7.23
CA ARG A 114 -15.22 -12.45 6.78
C ARG A 114 -14.05 -12.99 5.96
N ARG A 115 -13.31 -13.98 6.47
CA ARG A 115 -12.16 -14.57 5.76
C ARG A 115 -12.58 -15.23 4.44
N LEU A 116 -13.70 -15.95 4.44
CA LEU A 116 -14.23 -16.56 3.22
C LEU A 116 -14.68 -15.49 2.21
N GLY A 117 -15.26 -14.38 2.65
CA GLY A 117 -15.62 -13.25 1.80
C GLY A 117 -14.40 -12.53 1.23
N ASP A 118 -13.37 -12.33 2.05
CA ASP A 118 -12.10 -11.73 1.63
C ASP A 118 -11.40 -12.63 0.58
N ALA A 119 -11.38 -13.96 0.77
CA ALA A 119 -10.84 -14.91 -0.20
C ALA A 119 -11.73 -15.11 -1.44
N ALA A 120 -13.06 -15.00 -1.29
CA ALA A 120 -13.97 -15.03 -2.42
C ALA A 120 -13.84 -13.74 -3.24
N SER A 121 -13.52 -12.60 -2.63
CA SER A 121 -13.31 -11.36 -3.38
C SER A 121 -12.12 -11.46 -4.34
N SER A 122 -10.98 -12.04 -3.92
CA SER A 122 -9.84 -12.26 -4.81
C SER A 122 -10.16 -13.26 -5.94
N ASN A 123 -11.00 -14.28 -5.66
CA ASN A 123 -11.36 -15.30 -6.65
C ASN A 123 -12.59 -14.96 -7.53
N LEU A 124 -13.50 -14.10 -7.10
CA LEU A 124 -14.68 -13.72 -7.88
C LEU A 124 -14.32 -12.74 -9.00
N PHE A 125 -13.24 -11.97 -8.85
CA PHE A 125 -12.66 -11.19 -9.94
C PHE A 125 -12.00 -12.09 -11.01
N SER A 126 -11.54 -13.30 -10.67
CA SER A 126 -11.05 -14.28 -11.65
C SER A 126 -12.15 -15.11 -12.32
N LEU A 127 -13.31 -15.29 -11.66
CA LEU A 127 -14.48 -15.98 -12.26
C LEU A 127 -15.25 -15.13 -13.29
N ALA A 128 -15.21 -13.80 -13.17
CA ALA A 128 -15.69 -12.88 -14.21
C ALA A 128 -14.64 -12.64 -15.32
N GLY A 129 -13.39 -13.07 -15.11
CA GLY A 129 -12.25 -12.83 -15.98
C GLY A 129 -11.35 -14.06 -16.15
N LEU A 130 -11.84 -15.04 -16.92
CA LEU A 130 -11.07 -16.07 -17.64
C LEU A 130 -9.77 -16.61 -16.99
N ARG A 131 -9.89 -17.82 -16.41
CA ARG A 131 -8.90 -18.92 -16.47
C ARG A 131 -7.45 -18.54 -16.12
N GLU A 132 -7.15 -18.63 -14.84
CA GLU A 132 -5.80 -18.90 -14.36
C GLU A 132 -5.52 -20.40 -14.54
N PHE A 133 -4.61 -20.75 -15.45
CA PHE A 133 -4.11 -22.10 -15.61
C PHE A 133 -2.69 -22.13 -15.10
N ASP A 134 -2.53 -22.86 -14.02
CA ASP A 134 -1.25 -23.30 -13.48
C ASP A 134 -0.63 -24.33 -14.45
N GLY A 135 0.71 -24.29 -14.54
CA GLY A 135 1.63 -25.03 -15.42
C GLY A 135 1.09 -26.09 -16.41
N GLU A 136 1.22 -25.80 -17.72
CA GLU A 136 1.97 -26.60 -18.70
C GLU A 136 1.79 -26.03 -20.12
N VAL A 137 2.91 -25.68 -20.73
CA VAL A 137 3.00 -25.19 -22.12
C VAL A 137 2.56 -26.31 -23.06
N GLY A 138 1.43 -26.16 -23.76
CA GLY A 138 1.14 -27.06 -24.89
C GLY A 138 -0.26 -27.05 -25.53
N ALA A 139 -1.34 -26.71 -24.82
CA ALA A 139 -2.68 -27.09 -25.31
C ALA A 139 -3.74 -25.97 -25.41
N VAL A 140 -3.35 -24.68 -25.39
CA VAL A 140 -4.26 -23.55 -25.66
C VAL A 140 -3.80 -22.71 -26.85
N VAL A 141 -3.12 -23.33 -27.82
CA VAL A 141 -3.01 -22.77 -29.18
C VAL A 141 -4.28 -23.12 -29.96
N ARG A 142 -5.42 -22.53 -29.56
CA ARG A 142 -6.62 -22.43 -30.42
C ARG A 142 -7.62 -21.32 -30.06
N SER A 143 -7.13 -20.23 -29.46
CA SER A 143 -7.83 -18.93 -29.41
C SER A 143 -6.87 -17.75 -29.66
N ALA A 144 -5.74 -18.03 -30.32
CA ALA A 144 -4.72 -17.06 -30.70
C ALA A 144 -5.31 -15.99 -31.63
N GLY A 145 -5.73 -14.87 -31.04
CA GLY A 145 -6.41 -13.81 -31.77
C GLY A 145 -7.14 -12.77 -30.91
N ARG A 146 -7.28 -12.96 -29.59
CA ARG A 146 -8.09 -12.05 -28.76
C ARG A 146 -7.43 -11.44 -27.54
N VAL A 147 -6.22 -11.83 -27.19
CA VAL A 147 -5.52 -11.33 -26.00
C VAL A 147 -4.12 -10.81 -26.34
N THR A 148 -3.62 -9.90 -25.51
CA THR A 148 -2.21 -9.46 -25.44
C THR A 148 -1.60 -10.14 -24.22
N THR A 149 -0.46 -10.79 -24.38
CA THR A 149 0.27 -11.44 -23.29
C THR A 149 1.51 -10.62 -22.96
N LEU A 150 1.79 -10.43 -21.68
CA LEU A 150 2.96 -9.71 -21.18
C LEU A 150 3.62 -10.59 -20.12
N THR A 151 4.92 -10.84 -20.28
CA THR A 151 5.70 -11.64 -19.34
C THR A 151 6.50 -10.71 -18.43
N LEU A 152 6.40 -10.92 -17.12
CA LEU A 152 7.18 -10.18 -16.13
C LEU A 152 8.64 -10.65 -16.14
N PRO A 153 9.60 -9.79 -15.80
CA PRO A 153 11.00 -10.19 -15.68
C PRO A 153 11.19 -11.22 -14.54
N GLU A 154 12.27 -12.01 -14.65
CA GLU A 154 12.66 -12.97 -13.60
C GLU A 154 13.15 -12.25 -12.33
N GLU A 155 13.79 -11.09 -12.51
CA GLU A 155 14.29 -10.27 -11.40
C GLU A 155 13.42 -9.03 -11.24
N ILE A 156 12.89 -8.83 -10.03
CA ILE A 156 12.00 -7.73 -9.68
C ILE A 156 12.67 -6.88 -8.59
N ALA A 157 13.00 -5.64 -8.93
CA ALA A 157 13.67 -4.72 -8.02
C ALA A 157 12.76 -4.24 -6.89
N ASP A 158 13.35 -3.78 -5.78
CA ASP A 158 12.63 -3.01 -4.77
C ASP A 158 12.55 -1.55 -5.22
N MET A 159 11.38 -0.93 -5.06
CA MET A 159 11.24 0.50 -5.31
C MET A 159 12.03 1.31 -4.28
N GLU A 160 12.82 2.27 -4.76
CA GLU A 160 13.59 3.17 -3.91
C GLU A 160 12.67 4.08 -3.08
N SER A 161 12.95 4.24 -1.79
CA SER A 161 12.07 4.95 -0.84
C SER A 161 10.71 4.27 -0.61
N TYR A 162 10.58 2.97 -0.92
CA TYR A 162 9.43 2.13 -0.57
C TYR A 162 9.85 0.92 0.27
N ASP A 163 8.94 0.45 1.12
CA ASP A 163 9.14 -0.80 1.84
C ASP A 163 9.08 -1.93 0.83
N PRO A 164 9.97 -2.93 0.93
CA PRO A 164 9.99 -4.04 0.00
C PRO A 164 8.68 -4.84 0.10
N VAL A 165 8.29 -5.45 -1.02
CA VAL A 165 7.26 -6.49 -1.03
C VAL A 165 7.88 -7.81 -0.55
N THR A 166 7.08 -8.72 0.00
CA THR A 166 7.61 -10.00 0.50
C THR A 166 8.33 -10.79 -0.61
N ALA A 167 9.37 -11.52 -0.24
CA ALA A 167 10.12 -12.36 -1.18
C ALA A 167 9.24 -13.44 -1.84
N GLU A 168 8.21 -13.91 -1.13
CA GLU A 168 7.22 -14.87 -1.65
C GLU A 168 6.41 -14.26 -2.80
N THR A 169 5.89 -13.04 -2.63
CA THR A 169 5.18 -12.31 -3.69
C THR A 169 6.08 -12.06 -4.91
N LYS A 170 7.34 -11.67 -4.69
CA LYS A 170 8.29 -11.48 -5.80
C LYS A 170 8.57 -12.78 -6.56
N ALA A 171 8.72 -13.88 -5.84
CA ALA A 171 8.92 -15.20 -6.44
C ALA A 171 7.68 -15.68 -7.22
N GLU A 172 6.48 -15.31 -6.77
CA GLU A 172 5.24 -15.59 -7.51
C GLU A 172 5.14 -14.76 -8.79
N LEU A 173 5.57 -13.50 -8.76
CA LEU A 173 5.53 -12.60 -9.92
C LEU A 173 6.64 -12.87 -10.94
N ALA A 174 7.81 -13.35 -10.51
CA ALA A 174 8.97 -13.60 -11.35
C ALA A 174 8.61 -14.51 -12.54
N GLY A 175 8.88 -14.03 -13.76
CA GLY A 175 8.63 -14.79 -15.00
C GLY A 175 7.14 -15.04 -15.34
N LYS A 176 6.20 -14.52 -14.53
CA LYS A 176 4.76 -14.80 -14.70
C LYS A 176 4.24 -14.11 -15.97
N THR A 177 3.50 -14.84 -16.80
CA THR A 177 2.83 -14.28 -17.99
C THR A 177 1.41 -13.85 -17.67
N LEU A 178 1.16 -12.54 -17.75
CA LEU A 178 -0.15 -11.93 -17.54
C LEU A 178 -0.87 -11.69 -18.87
N VAL A 179 -2.19 -11.92 -18.88
CA VAL A 179 -3.02 -11.84 -20.09
C VAL A 179 -3.96 -10.64 -20.02
N PHE A 180 -3.88 -9.73 -21.00
CA PHE A 180 -4.67 -8.50 -21.08
C PHE A 180 -5.58 -8.47 -22.32
N PRO A 181 -6.64 -7.64 -22.31
CA PRO A 181 -7.44 -7.38 -23.51
C PRO A 181 -6.60 -6.87 -24.69
N ARG A 182 -7.04 -7.15 -25.92
CA ARG A 182 -6.39 -6.61 -27.14
C ARG A 182 -6.70 -5.14 -27.37
N ARG A 183 -5.86 -4.51 -28.21
CA ARG A 183 -5.97 -3.12 -28.68
C ARG A 183 -5.81 -2.08 -27.56
N LEU A 184 -5.05 -2.42 -26.52
CA LEU A 184 -4.56 -1.43 -25.57
C LEU A 184 -3.35 -0.72 -26.19
N THR A 185 -3.31 0.58 -26.03
CA THR A 185 -2.07 1.35 -26.18
C THR A 185 -1.06 0.94 -25.11
N VAL A 186 0.22 1.26 -25.30
CA VAL A 186 1.27 0.96 -24.30
C VAL A 186 0.91 1.59 -22.94
N GLU A 187 0.39 2.81 -22.96
CA GLU A 187 -0.03 3.51 -21.74
C GLU A 187 -1.22 2.83 -21.06
N GLU A 188 -2.25 2.42 -21.82
CA GLU A 188 -3.38 1.68 -21.25
C GLU A 188 -2.96 0.31 -20.71
N LEU A 189 -2.05 -0.38 -21.40
CA LEU A 189 -1.51 -1.66 -20.96
C LEU A 189 -0.71 -1.49 -19.67
N ARG A 190 0.11 -0.43 -19.57
CA ARG A 190 0.84 -0.04 -18.38
C ARG A 190 -0.11 0.18 -17.20
N SER A 191 -1.10 1.04 -17.37
CA SER A 191 -2.08 1.34 -16.30
C SER A 191 -2.80 0.08 -15.82
N ARG A 192 -3.19 -0.80 -16.75
CA ARG A 192 -3.83 -2.08 -16.41
C ARG A 192 -2.89 -3.07 -15.72
N LEU A 193 -1.62 -3.07 -16.10
CA LEU A 193 -0.61 -3.88 -15.44
C LEU A 193 -0.39 -3.42 -14.00
N ILE A 194 -0.23 -2.11 -13.78
CA ILE A 194 -0.10 -1.51 -12.45
C ILE A 194 -1.32 -1.85 -11.59
N GLU A 195 -2.53 -1.61 -12.10
CA GLU A 195 -3.78 -1.90 -11.38
C GLU A 195 -3.85 -3.37 -10.98
N ARG A 196 -3.53 -4.28 -11.90
CA ARG A 196 -3.57 -5.71 -11.61
C ARG A 196 -2.54 -6.14 -10.59
N LEU A 197 -1.30 -5.65 -10.68
CA LEU A 197 -0.27 -5.96 -9.68
C LEU A 197 -0.69 -5.49 -8.28
N LYS A 198 -1.33 -4.32 -8.19
CA LYS A 198 -1.84 -3.79 -6.93
C LYS A 198 -3.03 -4.57 -6.38
N GLU A 199 -3.97 -4.97 -7.25
CA GLU A 199 -5.21 -5.64 -6.82
C GLU A 199 -4.99 -7.12 -6.48
N ASP A 200 -4.17 -7.84 -7.26
CA ASP A 200 -4.05 -9.29 -7.17
C ASP A 200 -2.89 -9.74 -6.26
N TYR A 201 -1.82 -8.93 -6.12
CA TYR A 201 -0.57 -9.37 -5.49
C TYR A 201 -0.14 -8.53 -4.28
N GLU A 202 -1.07 -7.80 -3.67
CA GLU A 202 -0.81 -6.94 -2.49
C GLU A 202 0.35 -5.94 -2.67
N VAL A 203 0.62 -5.55 -3.91
CA VAL A 203 1.62 -4.53 -4.23
C VAL A 203 1.01 -3.15 -3.97
N GLY A 204 1.70 -2.27 -3.24
CA GLY A 204 1.21 -0.90 -3.00
C GLY A 204 1.56 0.06 -4.13
N TYR A 205 2.79 -0.06 -4.64
CA TYR A 205 3.38 0.83 -5.63
C TYR A 205 4.15 0.02 -6.67
N VAL A 206 4.09 0.47 -7.91
CA VAL A 206 4.71 -0.19 -9.06
C VAL A 206 5.41 0.89 -9.90
N ASP A 207 6.70 0.69 -10.16
CA ASP A 207 7.42 1.36 -11.23
C ASP A 207 7.65 0.35 -12.35
N VAL A 208 7.19 0.66 -13.54
CA VAL A 208 7.29 -0.24 -14.69
C VAL A 208 7.61 0.54 -15.95
N ASP A 209 8.60 0.04 -16.68
CA ASP A 209 8.91 0.52 -18.01
C ASP A 209 8.53 -0.52 -19.07
N LEU A 210 7.82 -0.04 -20.09
CA LEU A 210 7.27 -0.88 -21.16
C LEU A 210 7.76 -0.36 -22.50
N THR A 211 8.26 -1.26 -23.32
CA THR A 211 8.63 -0.95 -24.70
C THR A 211 7.41 -0.71 -25.59
N ALA A 212 7.64 -0.15 -26.78
CA ALA A 212 6.61 -0.05 -27.81
C ALA A 212 6.05 -1.43 -28.26
N ALA A 213 6.79 -2.51 -28.01
CA ALA A 213 6.39 -3.88 -28.29
C ALA A 213 5.63 -4.55 -27.13
N ALA A 214 5.41 -3.83 -26.01
CA ALA A 214 4.81 -4.32 -24.77
C ALA A 214 5.66 -5.32 -23.99
N ASP A 215 6.99 -5.25 -24.15
CA ASP A 215 7.94 -5.97 -23.30
C ASP A 215 8.26 -5.13 -22.06
N VAL A 216 8.49 -5.79 -20.91
CA VAL A 216 8.88 -5.13 -19.66
C VAL A 216 10.39 -4.97 -19.62
N GLU A 217 10.89 -3.75 -19.71
CA GLU A 217 12.33 -3.45 -19.59
C GLU A 217 12.75 -3.34 -18.13
N PHE A 218 11.88 -2.76 -17.29
CA PHE A 218 12.15 -2.54 -15.88
C PHE A 218 10.88 -2.76 -15.06
N LEU A 219 11.02 -3.41 -13.92
CA LEU A 219 9.95 -3.58 -12.94
C LEU A 219 10.51 -3.49 -11.53
N ALA A 220 10.01 -2.53 -10.77
CA ALA A 220 10.22 -2.42 -9.33
C ALA A 220 8.87 -2.35 -8.61
N VAL A 221 8.80 -2.97 -7.44
CA VAL A 221 7.59 -3.00 -6.61
C VAL A 221 7.86 -2.56 -5.18
N GLY A 222 6.86 -1.93 -4.55
CA GLY A 222 6.89 -1.53 -3.15
C GLY A 222 5.56 -1.83 -2.45
N SER A 223 5.60 -2.22 -1.18
CA SER A 223 4.39 -2.53 -0.40
C SER A 223 3.72 -1.27 0.16
N ARG A 224 4.54 -0.32 0.63
CA ARG A 224 4.13 1.01 1.11
C ARG A 224 5.29 1.96 0.93
N ALA A 225 5.06 3.28 0.90
CA ALA A 225 6.16 4.23 0.95
C ALA A 225 6.99 3.99 2.23
N ALA A 226 8.30 3.80 2.07
CA ALA A 226 9.25 3.64 3.15
C ALA A 226 9.64 5.02 3.68
N GLY A 227 10.05 5.04 4.93
CA GLY A 227 10.43 6.27 5.60
C GLY A 227 9.24 7.00 6.21
N ILE A 228 9.57 8.10 6.87
CA ILE A 228 8.70 8.82 7.80
C ILE A 228 7.74 9.79 7.04
N GLY A 229 7.50 9.50 5.76
CA GLY A 229 6.62 10.22 4.84
C GLY A 229 7.36 11.05 3.78
N ALA A 230 6.77 11.18 2.59
CA ALA A 230 7.16 12.10 1.51
C ALA A 230 7.06 13.60 1.87
N THR A 231 6.90 13.91 3.16
CA THR A 231 6.72 15.25 3.73
C THR A 231 7.96 15.74 4.48
N ILE A 232 9.05 14.96 4.51
CA ILE A 232 10.34 15.49 4.93
C ILE A 232 10.88 16.33 3.78
N ALA A 233 10.89 17.66 3.96
CA ALA A 233 11.41 18.58 2.98
C ALA A 233 12.92 18.35 2.74
N PRO A 234 13.43 18.59 1.52
CA PRO A 234 14.87 18.64 1.28
C PRO A 234 15.57 19.63 2.25
N GLY A 235 16.70 19.23 2.84
CA GLY A 235 17.39 20.00 3.90
C GLY A 235 16.84 19.76 5.32
N THR A 236 15.94 18.77 5.48
CA THR A 236 15.43 18.33 6.77
C THR A 236 15.85 16.87 7.01
N VAL A 237 16.21 16.52 8.23
CA VAL A 237 16.55 15.16 8.66
C VAL A 237 15.63 14.68 9.76
N ALA A 238 15.42 13.37 9.82
CA ALA A 238 14.70 12.73 10.91
C ALA A 238 15.66 12.36 12.05
N VAL A 239 15.43 12.91 13.24
CA VAL A 239 16.22 12.61 14.45
C VAL A 239 15.34 11.99 15.51
N ALA A 240 15.79 10.86 16.06
CA ALA A 240 15.19 10.23 17.22
C ALA A 240 15.86 10.75 18.49
N ILE A 241 15.06 11.35 19.38
CA ILE A 241 15.50 11.88 20.67
C ILE A 241 14.70 11.27 21.81
N ARG A 242 15.23 11.30 23.03
CA ARG A 242 14.41 11.03 24.21
C ARG A 242 13.67 12.28 24.63
N ALA A 243 12.35 12.19 24.73
CA ALA A 243 11.51 13.26 25.24
C ALA A 243 10.19 12.69 25.75
N ASP A 244 9.55 13.40 26.68
CA ASP A 244 8.17 13.11 27.07
C ASP A 244 7.23 13.93 26.16
N PRO A 245 6.56 13.31 25.17
CA PRO A 245 5.70 14.02 24.25
C PRO A 245 4.44 14.50 24.99
N PRO A 246 3.99 15.74 24.75
CA PRO A 246 2.72 16.22 25.27
C PRO A 246 1.58 15.28 24.87
N ASN A 247 0.67 14.98 25.80
CA ASN A 247 -0.47 14.06 25.59
C ASN A 247 -1.37 14.41 24.39
N ASN A 248 -1.26 15.61 23.83
CA ASN A 248 -2.04 16.10 22.70
C ASN A 248 -1.22 16.29 21.41
N ALA A 249 0.08 15.95 21.41
CA ALA A 249 0.91 16.07 20.23
C ALA A 249 0.70 14.86 19.30
N SER A 250 0.34 15.14 18.05
CA SER A 250 0.12 14.14 17.00
C SER A 250 1.20 14.25 15.91
N PRO A 251 1.43 13.18 15.14
CA PRO A 251 2.27 13.25 13.95
C PRO A 251 1.89 14.40 13.02
N GLY A 252 2.87 15.28 12.86
CA GLY A 252 2.92 16.48 12.07
C GLY A 252 2.47 17.76 12.77
N ASP A 253 2.40 17.73 14.10
CA ASP A 253 2.39 18.95 14.90
C ASP A 253 3.78 19.56 14.96
N THR A 254 3.86 20.88 14.84
CA THR A 254 5.11 21.61 15.07
C THR A 254 5.39 21.67 16.57
N VAL A 255 6.59 21.25 16.98
CA VAL A 255 7.06 21.25 18.36
C VAL A 255 8.35 22.03 18.49
N GLN A 256 8.54 22.70 19.63
CA GLN A 256 9.83 23.23 20.02
C GLN A 256 10.52 22.26 20.98
N VAL A 257 11.82 22.05 20.76
CA VAL A 257 12.68 21.24 21.63
C VAL A 257 13.39 22.15 22.63
N TRP A 258 13.24 21.84 23.91
CA TRP A 258 13.83 22.59 25.01
C TRP A 258 14.70 21.66 25.88
N THR A 259 15.79 22.22 26.39
CA THR A 259 16.60 21.57 27.42
C THR A 259 15.82 21.43 28.73
N THR A 260 16.18 20.41 29.51
CA THR A 260 15.53 20.06 30.79
C THR A 260 16.27 20.62 32.01
N THR A 261 17.21 21.55 31.80
CA THR A 261 18.00 22.22 32.85
C THR A 261 17.20 23.24 33.65
N GLU A 262 17.73 23.69 34.79
CA GLU A 262 17.09 24.73 35.65
C GLU A 262 16.80 26.03 34.90
N GLU A 263 17.63 26.36 33.90
CA GLU A 263 17.36 27.41 32.92
C GLU A 263 17.06 26.77 31.56
N PRO A 264 15.77 26.55 31.21
CA PRO A 264 15.41 25.90 29.95
C PRO A 264 15.71 26.82 28.76
N LYS A 265 16.52 26.31 27.85
CA LYS A 265 16.85 26.95 26.56
C LYS A 265 16.20 26.19 25.42
N ARG A 266 15.61 26.94 24.49
CA ARG A 266 15.14 26.40 23.20
C ARG A 266 16.35 26.02 22.36
N LEU A 267 16.30 24.83 21.76
CA LEU A 267 17.31 24.34 20.84
C LEU A 267 16.84 24.53 19.40
N VAL A 268 15.77 23.83 19.02
CA VAL A 268 15.30 23.74 17.64
C VAL A 268 13.76 23.70 17.59
N THR A 269 13.19 24.02 16.44
CA THR A 269 11.79 23.72 16.11
C THR A 269 11.76 22.59 15.10
N GLY A 270 10.92 21.59 15.34
CA GLY A 270 10.76 20.46 14.44
C GLY A 270 9.30 20.06 14.29
N GLU A 271 9.06 19.15 13.37
CA GLU A 271 7.77 18.51 13.19
C GLU A 271 7.78 17.14 13.87
N LEU A 272 6.81 16.88 14.74
CA LEU A 272 6.64 15.58 15.37
C LEU A 272 6.32 14.52 14.31
N ARG A 273 7.02 13.41 14.28
CA ARG A 273 6.79 12.35 13.28
C ARG A 273 6.24 11.07 13.86
N GLY A 274 6.65 10.73 15.07
CA GLY A 274 6.24 9.51 15.73
C GLY A 274 6.72 9.48 17.16
N VAL A 275 6.04 8.67 17.96
CA VAL A 275 6.33 8.45 19.38
C VAL A 275 6.35 6.95 19.63
N ALA A 276 7.42 6.46 20.26
CA ALA A 276 7.55 5.10 20.72
C ALA A 276 8.12 5.11 22.16
N GLY A 277 7.24 4.98 23.16
CA GLY A 277 7.64 5.14 24.56
C GLY A 277 8.13 6.55 24.85
N ASP A 278 9.35 6.67 25.39
CA ASP A 278 10.05 7.93 25.68
C ASP A 278 10.89 8.43 24.49
N THR A 279 10.83 7.74 23.35
CA THR A 279 11.56 8.12 22.15
C THR A 279 10.61 8.83 21.18
N VAL A 280 10.99 10.03 20.79
CA VAL A 280 10.25 10.88 19.86
C VAL A 280 11.08 11.09 18.61
N THR A 281 10.47 10.87 17.45
CA THR A 281 11.10 11.19 16.17
C THR A 281 10.62 12.55 15.69
N LEU A 282 11.57 13.44 15.38
CA LEU A 282 11.31 14.78 14.86
C LEU A 282 11.93 14.91 13.47
N ALA A 283 11.24 15.61 12.57
CA ALA A 283 11.85 16.16 11.37
C ALA A 283 12.32 17.59 11.67
N ILE A 284 13.62 17.85 11.53
CA ILE A 284 14.27 19.14 11.81
C ILE A 284 15.24 19.52 10.70
N ASP A 285 15.59 20.79 10.61
CA ASP A 285 16.63 21.27 9.70
C ASP A 285 17.95 20.51 9.94
N ASP A 286 18.67 20.19 8.86
CA ASP A 286 19.89 19.36 8.93
C ASP A 286 21.04 20.07 9.66
N GLU A 287 21.12 21.40 9.57
CA GLU A 287 22.09 22.21 10.31
C GLU A 287 21.86 22.10 11.84
N ASP A 288 20.59 22.03 12.24
CA ASP A 288 20.17 21.97 13.65
C ASP A 288 20.27 20.56 14.26
N ALA A 289 20.48 19.53 13.45
CA ALA A 289 20.56 18.14 13.92
C ALA A 289 21.68 17.91 14.94
N THR A 290 22.77 18.67 14.81
CA THR A 290 23.92 18.62 15.71
C THR A 290 23.63 19.16 17.10
N LEU A 291 22.52 19.90 17.29
CA LEU A 291 22.09 20.43 18.59
C LEU A 291 21.41 19.36 19.46
N LEU A 292 21.06 18.19 18.90
CA LEU A 292 20.31 17.14 19.58
C LEU A 292 21.17 15.89 19.81
N SER A 293 21.08 15.35 21.01
CA SER A 293 21.72 14.09 21.39
C SER A 293 20.68 12.97 21.54
N PRO A 294 20.90 11.77 20.98
CA PRO A 294 19.96 10.66 21.10
C PRO A 294 19.86 10.10 22.53
N THR A 295 20.83 10.42 23.40
CA THR A 295 20.88 9.91 24.78
C THR A 295 20.31 10.87 25.81
N GLU A 296 20.25 12.17 25.50
CA GLU A 296 19.74 13.20 26.40
C GLU A 296 18.21 13.28 26.35
N ALA A 297 17.60 13.68 27.47
CA ALA A 297 16.17 13.87 27.58
C ALA A 297 15.79 15.35 27.40
N TYR A 298 14.86 15.60 26.49
CA TYR A 298 14.36 16.94 26.16
C TYR A 298 12.89 17.12 26.55
N ARG A 299 12.47 18.38 26.64
CA ARG A 299 11.07 18.75 26.81
C ARG A 299 10.53 19.30 25.50
N LEU A 300 9.36 18.82 25.10
CA LEU A 300 8.68 19.29 23.90
C LEU A 300 7.54 20.25 24.24
N LEU A 301 7.40 21.31 23.45
CA LEU A 301 6.27 22.23 23.51
C LEU A 301 5.57 22.25 22.14
N THR A 302 4.33 21.77 22.09
CA THR A 302 3.51 21.82 20.88
C THR A 302 3.09 23.26 20.59
N LEU A 303 3.34 23.70 19.36
CA LEU A 303 2.86 24.98 18.84
C LEU A 303 1.43 24.83 18.28
N PRO A 304 0.63 25.91 18.23
CA PRO A 304 -0.67 25.89 17.58
C PRO A 304 -0.54 25.42 16.13
N ALA A 305 -1.41 24.47 15.72
CA ALA A 305 -1.41 23.94 14.38
C ALA A 305 -1.92 24.99 13.38
N GLU A 306 -1.06 25.40 12.45
CA GLU A 306 -1.47 26.11 11.24
C GLU A 306 -1.77 25.08 10.14
N PRO A 307 -2.77 25.31 9.27
CA PRO A 307 -2.97 24.48 8.09
C PRO A 307 -1.71 24.50 7.22
N GLN A 308 -1.02 23.36 7.11
CA GLN A 308 0.19 23.24 6.30
C GLN A 308 -0.21 22.85 4.87
N ALA A 309 -0.09 23.79 3.93
CA ALA A 309 -0.35 23.57 2.51
C ALA A 309 0.42 22.36 1.95
N ASP A 310 1.61 22.11 2.48
CA ASP A 310 2.47 20.98 2.09
C ASP A 310 1.83 19.61 2.40
N ARG A 311 1.02 19.52 3.47
CA ARG A 311 0.29 18.28 3.82
C ARG A 311 -0.95 18.07 2.94
N GLU A 312 -1.65 19.13 2.59
CA GLU A 312 -2.74 19.04 1.60
C GLU A 312 -2.18 18.58 0.26
N PHE A 313 -1.06 19.14 -0.18
CA PHE A 313 -0.37 18.75 -1.39
C PHE A 313 0.12 17.29 -1.34
N ALA A 314 0.81 16.87 -0.28
CA ALA A 314 1.27 15.50 -0.13
C ALA A 314 0.12 14.48 -0.06
N THR A 315 -1.03 14.87 0.50
CA THR A 315 -2.24 14.02 0.51
C THR A 315 -2.80 13.85 -0.91
N LEU A 316 -2.78 14.91 -1.71
CA LEU A 316 -3.16 14.83 -3.13
C LEU A 316 -2.18 13.90 -3.90
N LEU A 317 -0.87 14.02 -3.67
CA LEU A 317 0.12 13.14 -4.30
C LEU A 317 -0.07 11.67 -3.93
N ARG A 318 -0.45 11.35 -2.69
CA ARG A 318 -0.74 9.95 -2.29
C ARG A 318 -1.94 9.33 -3.00
N SER A 319 -2.83 10.14 -3.55
CA SER A 319 -4.02 9.66 -4.27
C SER A 319 -3.77 9.37 -5.76
N VAL A 320 -2.61 9.77 -6.28
CA VAL A 320 -2.22 9.61 -7.69
C VAL A 320 -0.92 8.84 -7.79
N ASP A 321 -0.64 8.23 -8.94
CA ASP A 321 0.62 7.52 -9.21
C ASP A 321 1.77 8.48 -9.56
N GLU A 322 1.82 9.65 -8.91
CA GLU A 322 2.87 10.65 -9.08
C GLU A 322 3.62 10.89 -7.76
N THR A 323 4.89 11.22 -7.86
CA THR A 323 5.76 11.54 -6.74
C THR A 323 6.62 12.77 -7.05
N MET A 324 7.35 13.24 -6.06
CA MET A 324 8.30 14.34 -6.18
C MET A 324 9.72 13.78 -6.17
N GLY A 325 10.54 14.22 -7.12
CA GLY A 325 11.95 13.86 -7.24
C GLY A 325 12.82 15.11 -7.28
N THR A 326 14.09 14.93 -6.91
CA THR A 326 15.11 15.96 -7.01
C THR A 326 16.26 15.41 -7.84
N VAL A 327 16.75 16.20 -8.80
CA VAL A 327 17.85 15.80 -9.67
C VAL A 327 18.84 16.95 -9.84
N THR A 328 20.13 16.66 -9.74
CA THR A 328 21.19 17.63 -10.00
C THR A 328 21.76 17.41 -11.40
N ILE A 329 21.91 18.50 -12.16
CA ILE A 329 22.36 18.46 -13.55
C ILE A 329 23.88 18.40 -13.59
N GLU A 330 24.42 17.28 -14.05
CA GLU A 330 25.87 17.11 -14.22
C GLU A 330 26.38 17.82 -15.48
N ALA A 331 27.68 18.13 -15.47
CA ALA A 331 28.36 18.69 -16.62
C ALA A 331 28.35 17.68 -17.78
N GLY A 332 27.86 18.10 -18.95
CA GLY A 332 27.77 17.24 -20.14
C GLY A 332 26.50 16.38 -20.21
N SER A 333 25.58 16.54 -19.28
CA SER A 333 24.26 15.90 -19.34
C SER A 333 23.39 16.43 -20.48
N GLU A 334 22.40 15.63 -20.90
CA GLU A 334 21.47 16.00 -21.97
C GLU A 334 20.51 17.13 -21.58
N LEU A 335 20.42 17.44 -20.28
CA LEU A 335 19.51 18.44 -19.75
C LEU A 335 20.05 19.87 -19.87
N VAL A 336 21.37 20.04 -20.07
CA VAL A 336 21.99 21.37 -20.18
C VAL A 336 21.40 22.13 -21.38
N GLY A 337 20.82 23.30 -21.13
CA GLY A 337 20.20 24.15 -22.14
C GLY A 337 18.79 23.73 -22.56
N LEU A 338 18.26 22.58 -22.11
CA LEU A 338 16.85 22.27 -22.26
C LEU A 338 16.00 23.12 -21.32
N THR A 339 14.72 23.28 -21.64
CA THR A 339 13.79 24.09 -20.83
C THR A 339 12.83 23.21 -20.03
N PRO A 340 12.24 23.71 -18.93
CA PRO A 340 11.20 22.99 -18.20
C PRO A 340 10.05 22.49 -19.08
N ARG A 341 9.72 23.23 -20.14
CA ARG A 341 8.68 22.83 -21.10
C ARG A 341 9.00 21.57 -21.89
N ALA A 342 10.29 21.28 -22.09
CA ALA A 342 10.74 20.11 -22.84
C ALA A 342 10.69 18.82 -22.02
N LEU A 343 10.43 18.92 -20.71
CA LEU A 343 10.37 17.77 -19.81
C LEU A 343 8.93 17.25 -19.69
N THR A 344 8.81 15.92 -19.60
CA THR A 344 7.55 15.25 -19.27
C THR A 344 7.16 15.47 -17.80
N ALA A 345 8.16 15.56 -16.91
CA ALA A 345 7.95 15.92 -15.51
C ALA A 345 7.62 17.42 -15.37
N THR A 346 6.74 17.76 -14.43
CA THR A 346 6.43 19.15 -14.09
C THR A 346 7.51 19.69 -13.16
N VAL A 347 8.28 20.68 -13.63
CA VAL A 347 9.27 21.36 -12.79
C VAL A 347 8.57 22.35 -11.85
N VAL A 348 8.69 22.12 -10.55
CA VAL A 348 8.08 22.96 -9.51
C VAL A 348 9.07 23.96 -8.93
N ALA A 349 10.36 23.65 -8.92
CA ALA A 349 11.40 24.57 -8.50
C ALA A 349 12.76 24.23 -9.12
N VAL A 350 13.65 25.21 -9.17
CA VAL A 350 15.06 25.04 -9.55
C VAL A 350 15.93 25.78 -8.54
N ARG A 351 17.02 25.15 -8.12
CA ARG A 351 18.04 25.73 -7.24
C ARG A 351 19.39 25.75 -7.96
N PRO A 352 19.96 26.92 -8.25
CA PRO A 352 21.34 27.03 -8.71
C PRO A 352 22.31 26.49 -7.66
N ASP A 353 23.50 26.04 -8.09
CA ASP A 353 24.52 25.56 -7.15
C ASP A 353 24.88 26.65 -6.12
N GLY A 354 24.71 26.33 -4.83
CA GLY A 354 24.84 27.28 -3.71
C GLY A 354 23.89 28.50 -3.75
N GLY A 355 22.90 28.51 -4.66
CA GLY A 355 22.02 29.65 -4.92
C GLY A 355 20.66 29.56 -4.23
N LYS A 356 19.86 30.62 -4.38
CA LYS A 356 18.49 30.67 -3.83
C LYS A 356 17.54 29.83 -4.70
N LEU A 357 16.71 29.03 -4.03
CA LEU A 357 15.62 28.30 -4.66
C LEU A 357 14.65 29.25 -5.39
N THR A 358 14.37 28.96 -6.65
CA THR A 358 13.36 29.65 -7.45
C THR A 358 12.16 28.72 -7.65
N ALA A 359 11.03 29.06 -7.03
CA ALA A 359 9.77 28.34 -7.23
C ALA A 359 9.12 28.74 -8.56
N LEU A 360 8.52 27.77 -9.25
CA LEU A 360 7.83 27.92 -10.54
C LEU A 360 8.69 28.71 -11.56
N PRO A 361 9.85 28.17 -11.98
CA PRO A 361 10.73 28.84 -12.92
C PRO A 361 10.03 29.07 -14.28
N ASP A 362 10.54 30.04 -15.04
CA ASP A 362 10.06 30.29 -16.41
C ASP A 362 10.20 29.02 -17.26
N ARG A 363 9.14 28.66 -17.98
CA ARG A 363 9.06 27.42 -18.77
C ARG A 363 9.97 27.44 -19.99
N ASP A 364 10.42 28.61 -20.41
CA ASP A 364 11.30 28.79 -21.58
C ASP A 364 12.77 29.07 -21.20
N ARG A 365 13.09 29.10 -19.89
CA ARG A 365 14.48 29.19 -19.40
C ARG A 365 15.23 27.88 -19.63
N GLY A 366 16.46 27.95 -20.12
CA GLY A 366 17.35 26.79 -20.21
C GLY A 366 17.97 26.42 -18.86
N PHE A 367 18.16 25.13 -18.59
CA PHE A 367 18.86 24.66 -17.40
C PHE A 367 20.37 24.84 -17.50
N GLU A 368 21.01 25.09 -16.36
CA GLU A 368 22.46 25.27 -16.22
C GLU A 368 23.12 24.10 -15.48
N VAL A 369 24.44 23.92 -15.70
CA VAL A 369 25.22 22.89 -15.01
C VAL A 369 25.27 23.16 -13.51
N GLY A 370 25.09 22.12 -12.70
CA GLY A 370 25.05 22.20 -11.24
C GLY A 370 23.71 22.65 -10.67
N GLU A 371 22.74 23.04 -11.51
CA GLU A 371 21.39 23.29 -11.02
C GLU A 371 20.72 22.01 -10.52
N THR A 372 19.94 22.16 -9.45
CA THR A 372 19.08 21.11 -8.91
C THR A 372 17.63 21.39 -9.31
N ILE A 373 17.04 20.49 -10.08
CA ILE A 373 15.63 20.51 -10.48
C ILE A 373 14.80 19.76 -9.44
N TYR A 374 13.71 20.38 -9.00
CA TYR A 374 12.66 19.73 -8.22
C TYR A 374 11.49 19.46 -9.16
N GLY A 375 11.23 18.18 -9.44
CA GLY A 375 10.25 17.72 -10.41
C GLY A 375 9.12 16.95 -9.76
N LEU A 376 7.92 17.08 -10.32
CA LEU A 376 6.75 16.26 -10.02
C LEU A 376 6.43 15.40 -11.23
N GLY A 377 6.23 14.10 -11.01
CA GLY A 377 5.85 13.18 -12.06
C GLY A 377 5.80 11.74 -11.56
N ARG A 378 5.45 10.82 -12.45
CA ARG A 378 5.47 9.39 -12.13
C ARG A 378 6.90 8.89 -11.88
N PRO A 379 7.08 7.80 -11.10
CA PRO A 379 8.40 7.22 -10.83
C PRO A 379 9.24 6.95 -12.09
N ASP A 380 8.64 6.35 -13.13
CA ASP A 380 9.30 6.06 -14.40
C ASP A 380 9.85 7.33 -15.07
N VAL A 381 9.06 8.40 -15.06
CA VAL A 381 9.43 9.69 -15.65
C VAL A 381 10.56 10.36 -14.88
N LEU A 382 10.54 10.28 -13.55
CA LEU A 382 11.57 10.87 -12.71
C LEU A 382 12.89 10.10 -12.78
N ARG A 383 12.84 8.77 -12.88
CA ARG A 383 14.03 7.92 -13.12
C ARG A 383 14.67 8.25 -14.47
N GLY A 384 13.87 8.33 -15.54
CA GLY A 384 14.38 8.76 -16.84
C GLY A 384 14.92 10.19 -16.85
N LEU A 385 14.37 11.09 -16.02
CA LEU A 385 14.93 12.43 -15.82
C LEU A 385 16.30 12.38 -15.13
N GLU A 386 16.45 11.53 -14.12
CA GLU A 386 17.72 11.32 -13.41
C GLU A 386 18.80 10.74 -14.33
N GLU A 387 18.46 9.73 -15.13
CA GLU A 387 19.37 9.14 -16.11
C GLU A 387 19.88 10.19 -17.12
N ARG A 388 18.99 11.06 -17.60
CA ARG A 388 19.35 12.14 -18.55
C ARG A 388 20.14 13.28 -17.91
N ALA A 389 20.06 13.43 -16.58
CA ALA A 389 20.82 14.43 -15.83
C ALA A 389 22.26 14.01 -15.55
N LYS A 390 22.60 12.73 -15.72
CA LYS A 390 23.96 12.20 -15.60
C LYS A 390 24.77 12.48 -16.86
N ALA A 391 26.10 12.61 -16.71
CA ALA A 391 26.99 12.69 -17.85
C ALA A 391 27.04 11.35 -18.62
N PRO A 392 27.10 11.38 -19.97
CA PRO A 392 27.27 10.14 -20.74
C PRO A 392 28.60 9.46 -20.35
N PRO A 393 28.64 8.12 -20.28
CA PRO A 393 29.86 7.40 -19.94
C PRO A 393 30.97 7.79 -20.93
N THR A 394 32.11 8.21 -20.40
CA THR A 394 33.30 8.50 -21.21
C THR A 394 33.78 7.18 -21.81
N GLU A 395 33.67 7.02 -23.13
CA GLU A 395 34.38 5.95 -23.84
C GLU A 395 35.88 6.15 -23.58
N GLU A 396 36.47 5.29 -22.73
CA GLU A 396 37.91 5.21 -22.57
C GLU A 396 38.52 4.92 -23.95
N PRO A 397 39.41 5.78 -24.47
CA PRO A 397 40.12 5.49 -25.70
C PRO A 397 40.89 4.18 -25.54
N PRO A 398 40.87 3.27 -26.54
CA PRO A 398 41.63 2.04 -26.45
C PRO A 398 43.10 2.40 -26.20
N ALA A 399 43.64 1.87 -25.10
CA ALA A 399 45.02 2.06 -24.71
C ALA A 399 45.91 1.78 -25.92
N ALA A 400 46.60 2.82 -26.39
CA ALA A 400 47.60 2.68 -27.42
C ALA A 400 48.66 1.71 -26.88
N THR A 401 48.72 0.51 -27.45
CA THR A 401 49.86 -0.40 -27.30
C THR A 401 51.14 0.38 -27.56
N GLU A 402 51.94 0.56 -26.52
CA GLU A 402 53.29 1.11 -26.61
C GLU A 402 54.06 0.37 -27.70
N ASN A 403 54.62 1.15 -28.62
CA ASN A 403 55.53 0.67 -29.63
C ASN A 403 56.79 0.10 -28.95
N ASP A 404 57.12 -1.13 -29.31
CA ASP A 404 58.45 -1.74 -29.15
C ASP A 404 59.50 -0.81 -29.79
N GLU A 405 60.38 -0.19 -28.99
CA GLU A 405 61.66 0.33 -29.46
C GLU A 405 62.78 -0.64 -29.07
N PRO A 406 63.76 -0.89 -29.98
CA PRO A 406 64.73 -1.96 -29.84
C PRO A 406 65.86 -1.63 -28.86
N ASN A 407 66.20 -2.63 -28.05
CA ASN A 407 67.28 -2.60 -27.07
C ASN A 407 68.67 -2.63 -27.73
N GLU A 408 69.33 -1.47 -27.81
CA GLU A 408 70.78 -1.37 -27.99
C GLU A 408 71.37 -0.64 -26.78
N THR A 409 72.03 -1.35 -25.85
CA THR A 409 73.34 -0.94 -25.36
C THR A 409 74.10 -2.14 -24.75
N GLU A 410 75.32 -2.29 -25.22
CA GLU A 410 76.39 -3.15 -24.73
C GLU A 410 76.75 -2.89 -23.26
N GLU A 411 77.10 -3.94 -22.52
CA GLU A 411 78.06 -3.82 -21.41
C GLU A 411 79.05 -4.99 -21.44
N GLN A 412 80.31 -4.66 -21.75
CA GLN A 412 81.47 -5.53 -21.64
C GLN A 412 82.06 -5.50 -20.22
N ALA A 413 82.84 -6.55 -19.90
CA ALA A 413 83.69 -6.81 -18.73
C ALA A 413 82.97 -7.56 -17.59
N THR A 414 83.38 -8.77 -17.17
CA THR A 414 84.73 -9.36 -17.09
C THR A 414 84.63 -10.88 -17.13
#